data_AF-A0A535L9W9-F1
#
_entry.id   AF-A0A535L9W9-F1
#
_cell.length_a   1.000
_cell.length_b   1.000
_cell.length_c   1.000
_cell.angle_alpha   90.00
_cell.angle_beta   90.00
_cell.angle_gamma   90.00
#
_symmetry.space_group_name_H-M   'P 1'
#
loop_
_entity.id
_entity.type
_entity.pdbx_description
1 polymer ?
#
loop_
_entity_poly.entity_id
_entity_poly.type
_entity_poly.pdbx_seq_one_letter_code
_entity_poly.pdbx_strand_id
1 'polypeptide(L)'
;MSDIPTQKGLAPAYYAPKAGGWRRDIVALLHPPYTAWHLSYVLIGASLAPSLDLVRLAATLVAFFCAVGISAHALDELQGRPLRTEIPSAVLVVAAVAGLAGAIVLGLIGMTKVGIGLLPFIALGVLFVAAYNLELMGGRMHGDFWFALSWGAFPVLTAYFAQAGTLSIAALLAAVAGYALSYGQRGLSTPARTLRRRTREVEGTITLDDSSRIELSEAVLLKPLELALRAFSWGVVA
;
A
#
# COMPACT_ATOMS: atom_id res chain seq x y z
N MET A 1 -25.44 -21.25 -31.99
CA MET A 1 -24.16 -20.63 -31.64
C MET A 1 -24.15 -20.51 -30.13
N SER A 2 -23.43 -21.40 -29.45
CA SER A 2 -23.46 -21.54 -28.00
C SER A 2 -22.95 -20.28 -27.32
N ASP A 3 -23.74 -19.73 -26.39
CA ASP A 3 -23.29 -18.74 -25.42
C ASP A 3 -22.10 -19.32 -24.65
N ILE A 4 -20.89 -18.94 -25.05
CA ILE A 4 -19.69 -19.16 -24.25
C ILE A 4 -19.91 -18.33 -22.99
N PRO A 5 -20.02 -18.94 -21.79
CA PRO A 5 -20.10 -18.17 -20.58
C PRO A 5 -18.82 -17.34 -20.51
N THR A 6 -18.93 -16.02 -20.58
CA THR A 6 -17.81 -15.13 -20.33
C THR A 6 -17.28 -15.53 -18.96
N GLN A 7 -16.09 -16.15 -18.89
CA GLN A 7 -15.43 -16.38 -17.62
C GLN A 7 -15.45 -15.03 -16.89
N LYS A 8 -16.15 -14.94 -15.77
CA LYS A 8 -16.09 -13.75 -14.92
C LYS A 8 -14.62 -13.58 -14.56
N GLY A 9 -13.95 -12.63 -15.21
CA GLY A 9 -12.53 -12.37 -15.01
C GLY A 9 -12.22 -12.19 -13.53
N LEU A 10 -10.98 -12.52 -13.13
CA LEU A 10 -10.55 -12.39 -11.75
C LEU A 10 -10.78 -10.97 -11.23
N ALA A 11 -11.18 -10.87 -9.95
CA ALA A 11 -11.13 -9.60 -9.24
C ALA A 11 -9.70 -9.04 -9.29
N PRO A 12 -9.50 -7.72 -9.39
CA PRO A 12 -8.18 -7.13 -9.60
C PRO A 12 -7.23 -7.27 -8.41
N ALA A 13 -7.72 -7.71 -7.26
CA ALA A 13 -6.92 -8.05 -6.08
C ALA A 13 -7.60 -9.13 -5.26
N TYR A 14 -6.85 -9.83 -4.39
CA TYR A 14 -7.36 -10.93 -3.57
C TYR A 14 -8.38 -10.49 -2.51
N TYR A 15 -8.34 -9.22 -2.09
CA TYR A 15 -9.26 -8.63 -1.11
C TYR A 15 -10.42 -7.87 -1.77
N ALA A 16 -10.37 -7.65 -3.09
CA ALA A 16 -11.42 -6.94 -3.80
C ALA A 16 -12.62 -7.88 -4.00
N PRO A 17 -13.83 -7.48 -3.59
CA PRO A 17 -15.03 -8.27 -3.85
C PRO A 17 -15.21 -8.55 -5.35
N LYS A 18 -15.72 -9.74 -5.69
CA LYS A 18 -16.10 -10.10 -7.07
C LYS A 18 -17.40 -9.42 -7.53
N ALA A 19 -18.19 -8.90 -6.60
CA ALA A 19 -19.43 -8.16 -6.90
C ALA A 19 -19.10 -6.78 -7.49
N GLY A 20 -19.99 -6.25 -8.33
CA GLY A 20 -19.90 -4.87 -8.82
C GLY A 20 -20.48 -3.84 -7.85
N GLY A 21 -20.37 -2.56 -8.22
CA GLY A 21 -21.04 -1.45 -7.55
C GLY A 21 -20.20 -0.72 -6.49
N TRP A 22 -20.77 0.40 -6.02
CA TRP A 22 -20.04 1.41 -5.24
C TRP A 22 -19.40 0.89 -3.94
N ARG A 23 -20.03 -0.07 -3.24
CA ARG A 23 -19.45 -0.66 -2.01
C ARG A 23 -18.17 -1.42 -2.29
N ARG A 24 -18.15 -2.19 -3.38
CA ARG A 24 -16.95 -2.91 -3.81
C ARG A 24 -15.86 -1.92 -4.18
N ASP A 25 -16.21 -0.83 -4.87
CA ASP A 25 -15.22 0.17 -5.27
C ASP A 25 -14.61 0.89 -4.07
N ILE A 26 -15.39 1.23 -3.04
CA ILE A 26 -14.86 1.78 -1.80
C ILE A 26 -13.91 0.77 -1.13
N VAL A 27 -14.29 -0.51 -1.03
CA VAL A 27 -13.41 -1.54 -0.43
C VAL A 27 -12.15 -1.76 -1.26
N ALA A 28 -12.26 -1.75 -2.59
CA ALA A 28 -11.10 -1.89 -3.46
C ALA A 28 -10.17 -0.69 -3.31
N LEU A 29 -10.72 0.53 -3.35
CA LEU A 29 -9.97 1.78 -3.24
C LEU A 29 -9.31 1.95 -1.87
N LEU A 30 -10.00 1.62 -0.78
CA LEU A 30 -9.42 1.66 0.57
C LEU A 30 -8.28 0.67 0.75
N HIS A 31 -8.17 -0.36 -0.09
CA HIS A 31 -7.12 -1.37 -0.02
C HIS A 31 -6.87 -1.90 1.43
N PRO A 32 -7.91 -2.34 2.17
CA PRO A 32 -7.85 -2.49 3.63
C PRO A 32 -6.64 -3.23 4.20
N PRO A 33 -6.23 -4.42 3.66
CA PRO A 33 -5.07 -5.12 4.22
C PRO A 33 -3.78 -4.30 4.10
N TYR A 34 -3.62 -3.49 3.05
CA TYR A 34 -2.42 -2.68 2.87
C TYR A 34 -2.53 -1.39 3.67
N THR A 35 -3.68 -0.72 3.73
CA THR A 35 -3.81 0.45 4.62
C THR A 35 -3.54 0.08 6.07
N ALA A 36 -4.15 -1.02 6.55
CA ALA A 36 -3.90 -1.50 7.90
C ALA A 36 -2.41 -1.77 8.14
N TRP A 37 -1.75 -2.45 7.20
CA TRP A 37 -0.32 -2.68 7.24
C TRP A 37 0.50 -1.38 7.36
N HIS A 38 0.23 -0.38 6.53
CA HIS A 38 1.01 0.87 6.57
C HIS A 38 0.79 1.61 7.89
N LEU A 39 -0.44 1.57 8.44
CA LEU A 39 -0.73 2.12 9.75
C LEU A 39 -0.02 1.35 10.87
N SER A 40 0.20 0.05 10.72
CA SER A 40 1.05 -0.71 11.66
C SER A 40 2.49 -0.21 11.69
N TYR A 41 3.07 0.22 10.56
CA TYR A 41 4.40 0.84 10.57
C TYR A 41 4.44 2.15 11.37
N VAL A 42 3.35 2.92 11.35
CA VAL A 42 3.22 4.10 12.22
C VAL A 42 3.22 3.69 13.69
N LEU A 43 2.46 2.65 14.04
CA LEU A 43 2.43 2.12 15.42
C LEU A 43 3.80 1.62 15.87
N ILE A 44 4.50 0.84 15.02
CA ILE A 44 5.85 0.32 15.30
C ILE A 44 6.84 1.47 15.49
N GLY A 45 6.82 2.48 14.63
CA GLY A 45 7.71 3.63 14.75
C GLY A 45 7.46 4.42 16.03
N ALA A 46 6.19 4.71 16.33
CA ALA A 46 5.82 5.47 17.51
C ALA A 46 6.10 4.71 18.82
N SER A 47 5.90 3.38 18.86
CA SER A 47 6.09 2.58 20.08
C SER A 47 7.55 2.43 20.50
N LEU A 48 8.49 2.67 19.58
CA LEU A 48 9.92 2.65 19.87
C LEU A 48 10.42 3.95 20.52
N ALA A 49 9.60 5.01 20.56
CA ALA A 49 9.98 6.27 21.17
C ALA A 49 10.14 6.14 22.70
N PRO A 50 11.00 6.95 23.34
CA PRO A 50 11.21 6.90 24.79
C PRO A 50 9.94 7.18 25.61
N SER A 51 9.00 7.95 25.05
CA SER A 51 7.68 8.20 25.61
C SER A 51 6.65 8.25 24.49
N LEU A 52 5.44 7.76 24.79
CA LEU A 52 4.34 7.71 23.83
C LEU A 52 3.30 8.77 24.19
N ASP A 53 3.15 9.76 23.33
CA ASP A 53 2.05 10.72 23.35
C ASP A 53 0.91 10.21 22.45
N LEU A 54 -0.23 9.90 23.06
CA LEU A 54 -1.39 9.34 22.37
C LEU A 54 -2.04 10.33 21.39
N VAL A 55 -1.96 11.63 21.66
CA VAL A 55 -2.51 12.67 20.78
C VAL A 55 -1.64 12.76 19.52
N ARG A 56 -0.31 12.77 19.67
CA ARG A 56 0.61 12.73 18.54
C ARG A 56 0.48 11.43 17.74
N LEU A 57 0.28 10.29 18.42
CA LEU A 57 0.07 9.01 17.76
C LEU A 57 -1.20 9.04 16.93
N ALA A 58 -2.33 9.45 17.51
CA ALA A 58 -3.60 9.54 16.81
C ALA A 58 -3.51 10.50 15.61
N ALA A 59 -2.90 11.67 15.79
CA ALA A 59 -2.68 12.61 14.69
C ALA A 59 -1.82 12.03 13.58
N THR A 60 -0.77 11.27 13.91
CA THR A 60 0.10 10.61 12.94
C THR A 60 -0.65 9.52 12.18
N LEU A 61 -1.45 8.69 12.87
CA LEU A 61 -2.28 7.67 12.24
C LEU A 61 -3.30 8.27 11.28
N VAL A 62 -3.99 9.35 11.68
CA VAL A 62 -4.93 10.06 10.82
C VAL A 62 -4.21 10.67 9.62
N ALA A 63 -3.05 11.30 9.81
CA ALA A 63 -2.26 11.88 8.72
C ALA A 63 -1.85 10.81 7.69
N PHE A 64 -1.34 9.65 8.14
CA PHE A 64 -0.96 8.56 7.25
C PHE A 64 -2.18 7.89 6.59
N PHE A 65 -3.31 7.77 7.29
CA PHE A 65 -4.55 7.29 6.68
C PHE A 65 -5.03 8.23 5.57
N CYS A 66 -5.02 9.55 5.80
CA CYS A 66 -5.39 10.55 4.80
C CYS A 66 -4.42 10.58 3.61
N ALA A 67 -3.10 10.51 3.87
CA ALA A 67 -2.09 10.54 2.83
C ALA A 67 -2.06 9.25 2.00
N VAL A 68 -2.04 8.08 2.65
CA VAL A 68 -1.85 6.80 1.97
C VAL A 68 -3.19 6.12 1.69
N GLY A 69 -3.98 5.88 2.74
CA GLY A 69 -5.25 5.14 2.67
C GLY A 69 -6.36 5.83 1.87
N ILE A 70 -6.22 7.14 1.61
CA ILE A 70 -7.12 7.92 0.77
C ILE A 70 -6.37 8.50 -0.43
N SER A 71 -5.39 9.37 -0.21
CA SER A 71 -4.84 10.18 -1.29
C SER A 71 -4.01 9.37 -2.30
N ALA A 72 -3.03 8.62 -1.82
CA ALA A 72 -2.21 7.75 -2.69
C ALA A 72 -3.06 6.74 -3.46
N HIS A 73 -4.04 6.12 -2.80
CA HIS A 73 -4.94 5.18 -3.46
C HIS A 73 -5.83 5.82 -4.52
N ALA A 74 -6.34 7.03 -4.27
CA ALA A 74 -7.11 7.77 -5.25
C ALA A 74 -6.27 8.19 -6.47
N LEU A 75 -5.01 8.58 -6.24
CA LEU A 75 -4.07 8.90 -7.32
C LEU A 75 -3.68 7.66 -8.13
N ASP A 76 -3.39 6.53 -7.48
CA ASP A 76 -3.09 5.25 -8.15
C ASP A 76 -4.29 4.81 -9.01
N GLU A 77 -5.51 4.96 -8.50
CA GLU A 77 -6.70 4.59 -9.26
C GLU A 77 -6.99 5.55 -10.43
N LEU A 78 -6.68 6.85 -10.29
CA LEU A 78 -6.71 7.80 -11.41
C LEU A 78 -5.73 7.39 -12.52
N GLN A 79 -4.62 6.76 -12.16
CA GLN A 79 -3.58 6.34 -13.08
C GLN A 79 -3.89 4.96 -13.69
N GLY A 80 -4.77 4.94 -14.69
CA GLY A 80 -5.03 3.75 -15.51
C GLY A 80 -5.99 2.72 -14.89
N ARG A 81 -6.70 3.08 -13.81
CA ARG A 81 -7.77 2.27 -13.19
C ARG A 81 -7.34 0.84 -12.81
N PRO A 82 -6.21 0.65 -12.09
CA PRO A 82 -5.70 -0.67 -11.70
C PRO A 82 -6.70 -1.53 -10.91
N LEU A 83 -7.60 -0.92 -10.14
CA LEU A 83 -8.65 -1.60 -9.37
C LEU A 83 -9.97 -1.71 -10.13
N ARG A 84 -10.02 -1.18 -11.35
CA ARG A 84 -11.20 -1.21 -12.23
C ARG A 84 -12.43 -0.68 -11.51
N THR A 85 -12.30 0.44 -10.80
CA THR A 85 -13.43 1.10 -10.14
C THR A 85 -14.22 1.96 -11.13
N GLU A 86 -15.51 2.15 -10.84
CA GLU A 86 -16.40 3.04 -11.59
C GLU A 86 -16.49 4.44 -10.94
N ILE A 87 -15.67 4.71 -9.91
CA ILE A 87 -15.66 5.99 -9.20
C ILE A 87 -15.32 7.13 -10.16
N PRO A 88 -16.14 8.19 -10.28
CA PRO A 88 -15.84 9.30 -11.19
C PRO A 88 -14.48 9.93 -10.90
N SER A 89 -13.71 10.26 -11.94
CA SER A 89 -12.36 10.83 -11.78
C SER A 89 -12.35 12.10 -10.92
N ALA A 90 -13.40 12.94 -11.01
CA ALA A 90 -13.55 14.12 -10.15
C ALA A 90 -13.58 13.76 -8.65
N VAL A 91 -14.26 12.67 -8.28
CA VAL A 91 -14.33 12.19 -6.89
C VAL A 91 -12.95 11.72 -6.42
N LEU A 92 -12.22 10.99 -7.26
CA LEU A 92 -10.85 10.57 -6.93
C LEU A 92 -9.90 11.77 -6.79
N VAL A 93 -10.00 12.78 -7.65
CA VAL A 93 -9.19 14.01 -7.53
C VAL A 93 -9.50 14.74 -6.23
N VAL A 94 -10.79 14.90 -5.89
CA VAL A 94 -11.21 15.53 -4.63
C VAL A 94 -10.69 14.74 -3.43
N ALA A 95 -10.83 13.41 -3.43
CA ALA A 95 -10.30 12.55 -2.38
C ALA A 95 -8.77 12.66 -2.25
N ALA A 96 -8.06 12.68 -3.38
CA ALA A 96 -6.62 12.85 -3.43
C ALA A 96 -6.16 14.18 -2.82
N VAL A 97 -6.76 15.29 -3.26
CA VAL A 97 -6.40 16.63 -2.78
C VAL A 97 -6.80 16.80 -1.31
N ALA A 98 -8.01 16.41 -0.93
CA ALA A 98 -8.49 16.56 0.45
C ALA A 98 -7.69 15.70 1.44
N GLY A 99 -7.39 14.44 1.08
CA GLY A 99 -6.57 13.55 1.91
C GLY A 99 -5.15 14.08 2.10
N LEU A 100 -4.51 14.54 1.01
CA LEU A 100 -3.16 15.09 1.09
C LEU A 100 -3.11 16.39 1.88
N ALA A 101 -4.05 17.31 1.65
CA ALA A 101 -4.16 18.56 2.40
C ALA A 101 -4.37 18.31 3.90
N GLY A 102 -5.25 17.37 4.27
CA GLY A 102 -5.49 16.97 5.65
C GLY A 102 -4.21 16.46 6.34
N ALA A 103 -3.44 15.61 5.65
CA ALA A 103 -2.17 15.11 6.16
C ALA A 103 -1.13 16.22 6.34
N ILE A 104 -1.02 17.15 5.39
CA ILE A 104 -0.10 18.30 5.47
C ILE A 104 -0.49 19.19 6.66
N VAL A 105 -1.77 19.53 6.81
CA VAL A 105 -2.25 20.36 7.92
C VAL A 105 -1.91 19.72 9.27
N LEU A 106 -2.15 18.40 9.43
CA LEU A 106 -1.77 17.68 10.64
C LEU A 106 -0.26 17.69 10.88
N GLY A 107 0.54 17.52 9.83
CA GLY A 107 2.00 17.64 9.90
C GLY A 107 2.45 19.03 10.35
N LEU A 108 1.89 20.10 9.78
CA LEU A 108 2.22 21.48 10.15
C LEU A 108 1.81 21.80 11.60
N ILE A 109 0.66 21.30 12.05
CA ILE A 109 0.27 21.38 13.46
C ILE A 109 1.29 20.63 14.34
N GLY A 110 1.67 19.41 13.97
CA GLY A 110 2.69 18.62 14.66
C GLY A 110 4.06 19.31 14.73
N MET A 111 4.43 20.07 13.69
CA MET A 111 5.67 20.85 13.66
C MET A 111 5.72 21.90 14.78
N THR A 112 4.58 22.46 15.19
CA THR A 112 4.53 23.38 16.34
C THR A 112 4.79 22.69 17.69
N LYS A 113 4.70 21.36 17.75
CA LYS A 113 4.86 20.54 18.98
C LYS A 113 6.21 19.82 19.05
N VAL A 114 6.74 19.42 17.90
CA VAL A 114 7.95 18.59 17.78
C VAL A 114 9.14 19.40 17.23
N GLY A 115 8.86 20.53 16.57
CA GLY A 115 9.86 21.43 16.00
C GLY A 115 10.00 21.31 14.48
N ILE A 116 10.77 22.23 13.89
CA ILE A 116 10.96 22.37 12.44
C ILE A 116 11.55 21.13 11.76
N GLY A 117 12.20 20.24 12.52
CA GLY A 117 12.73 18.97 12.02
C GLY A 117 11.68 18.02 11.43
N LEU A 118 10.38 18.26 11.66
CA LEU A 118 9.30 17.50 11.02
C LEU A 118 9.07 17.91 9.55
N LEU A 119 9.49 19.12 9.15
CA LEU A 119 9.27 19.66 7.81
C LEU A 119 9.84 18.79 6.68
N PRO A 120 11.07 18.24 6.76
CA PRO A 120 11.58 17.30 5.76
C PRO A 120 10.70 16.06 5.58
N PHE A 121 10.10 15.53 6.65
CA PHE A 121 9.18 14.39 6.56
C PHE A 121 7.90 14.77 5.83
N ILE A 122 7.34 15.94 6.12
CA ILE A 122 6.15 16.45 5.40
C ILE A 122 6.46 16.59 3.90
N ALA A 123 7.59 17.23 3.57
CA ALA A 123 8.01 17.43 2.19
C ALA A 123 8.24 16.10 1.45
N LEU A 124 8.94 15.15 2.08
CA LEU A 124 9.16 13.81 1.52
C LEU A 124 7.85 13.02 1.37
N GLY A 125 6.92 13.13 2.33
CA GLY A 125 5.62 12.50 2.24
C GLY A 125 4.80 13.00 1.05
N VAL A 126 4.76 14.32 0.84
CA VAL A 126 4.13 14.93 -0.35
C VAL A 126 4.80 14.45 -1.63
N LEU A 127 6.14 14.45 -1.67
CA LEU A 127 6.90 13.97 -2.81
C LEU A 127 6.57 12.51 -3.12
N PHE A 128 6.55 11.62 -2.12
CA PHE A 128 6.24 10.21 -2.33
C PHE A 128 4.81 9.97 -2.80
N VAL A 129 3.81 10.64 -2.19
CA VAL A 129 2.42 10.53 -2.64
C VAL A 129 2.26 10.98 -4.09
N ALA A 130 2.86 12.10 -4.48
CA ALA A 130 2.74 12.62 -5.84
C ALA A 130 3.59 11.82 -6.84
N ALA A 131 4.89 11.68 -6.59
CA ALA A 131 5.84 11.10 -7.54
C ALA A 131 5.60 9.61 -7.79
N TYR A 132 5.23 8.84 -6.76
CA TYR A 132 5.01 7.40 -6.90
C TYR A 132 3.74 7.09 -7.68
N ASN A 133 2.62 7.74 -7.34
CA ASN A 133 1.30 7.38 -7.88
C ASN A 133 1.00 8.04 -9.23
N LEU A 134 1.52 9.24 -9.49
CA LEU A 134 1.40 9.90 -10.80
C LEU A 134 2.54 9.52 -11.76
N GLU A 135 3.46 8.63 -11.32
CA GLU A 135 4.64 8.22 -12.08
C GLU A 135 5.45 9.41 -12.63
N LEU A 136 5.60 10.45 -11.80
CA LEU A 136 6.33 11.66 -12.18
C LEU A 136 7.77 11.30 -12.58
N MET A 137 8.39 12.16 -13.41
CA MET A 137 9.72 11.92 -13.99
C MET A 137 9.79 10.67 -14.87
N GLY A 138 8.67 10.27 -15.50
CA GLY A 138 8.60 9.10 -16.35
C GLY A 138 8.73 7.78 -15.58
N GLY A 139 8.24 7.74 -14.34
CA GLY A 139 8.24 6.53 -13.51
C GLY A 139 9.59 6.20 -12.84
N ARG A 140 10.58 7.09 -12.87
CA ARG A 140 11.90 6.85 -12.22
C ARG A 140 11.82 6.66 -10.71
N MET A 141 10.80 7.22 -10.08
CA MET A 141 10.47 7.06 -8.66
C MET A 141 9.36 6.03 -8.41
N HIS A 142 9.05 5.19 -9.40
CA HIS A 142 8.10 4.10 -9.31
C HIS A 142 8.85 2.75 -9.35
N GLY A 143 8.41 1.78 -8.55
CA GLY A 143 9.04 0.45 -8.47
C GLY A 143 9.22 -0.06 -7.05
N ASP A 144 9.89 -1.21 -6.92
CA ASP A 144 9.92 -1.98 -5.67
C ASP A 144 10.78 -1.30 -4.60
N PHE A 145 11.92 -0.71 -4.99
CA PHE A 145 12.76 0.10 -4.10
C PHE A 145 11.98 1.28 -3.52
N TRP A 146 11.36 2.09 -4.39
CA TRP A 146 10.64 3.29 -3.97
C TRP A 146 9.39 2.95 -3.16
N PHE A 147 8.72 1.84 -3.49
CA PHE A 147 7.62 1.32 -2.68
C PHE A 147 8.13 1.01 -1.27
N ALA A 148 9.15 0.18 -1.13
CA ALA A 148 9.68 -0.22 0.17
C ALA A 148 10.20 0.98 0.99
N LEU A 149 10.81 1.96 0.34
CA LEU A 149 11.30 3.18 0.99
C LEU A 149 10.15 4.07 1.49
N SER A 150 9.21 4.43 0.61
CA SER A 150 8.15 5.39 0.90
C SER A 150 7.04 4.83 1.77
N TRP A 151 6.77 3.54 1.66
CA TRP A 151 5.63 2.88 2.27
C TRP A 151 6.01 1.89 3.38
N GLY A 152 7.29 1.53 3.48
CA GLY A 152 7.84 0.68 4.54
C GLY A 152 8.68 1.45 5.55
N ALA A 153 9.82 1.98 5.14
CA ALA A 153 10.75 2.68 6.04
C ALA A 153 10.22 4.04 6.51
N PHE A 154 9.72 4.85 5.58
CA PHE A 154 9.34 6.23 5.84
C PHE A 154 8.24 6.38 6.91
N PRO A 155 7.15 5.58 6.95
CA PRO A 155 6.15 5.67 8.01
C PRO A 155 6.73 5.38 9.41
N VAL A 156 7.63 4.40 9.52
CA VAL A 156 8.31 4.07 10.79
C VAL A 156 9.12 5.26 11.30
N LEU A 157 9.97 5.84 10.43
CA LEU A 157 10.83 6.96 10.81
C LEU A 157 10.02 8.21 11.14
N THR A 158 8.99 8.50 10.34
CA THR A 158 8.12 9.67 10.55
C THR A 158 7.39 9.57 11.89
N ALA A 159 6.85 8.39 12.21
CA ALA A 159 6.11 8.18 13.45
C ALA A 159 7.01 8.23 14.69
N TYR A 160 8.21 7.64 14.61
CA TYR A 160 9.20 7.78 15.67
C TYR A 160 9.58 9.25 15.88
N PHE A 161 9.90 9.96 14.80
CA PHE A 161 10.28 11.37 14.87
C PHE A 161 9.15 12.23 15.43
N ALA A 162 7.90 11.99 15.02
CA ALA A 162 6.73 12.70 15.53
C ALA A 162 6.53 12.53 17.05
N GLN A 163 7.02 11.42 17.63
CA GLN A 163 7.01 11.22 19.08
C GLN A 163 8.24 11.87 19.75
N ALA A 164 9.44 11.56 19.26
CA ALA A 164 10.70 11.83 19.97
C ALA A 164 11.43 13.12 19.54
N GLY A 165 11.07 13.74 18.42
CA GLY A 165 11.76 14.90 17.83
C GLY A 165 13.20 14.65 17.37
N THR A 166 13.65 13.40 17.40
CA THR A 166 14.98 12.93 16.99
C THR A 166 14.84 11.57 16.31
N LEU A 167 15.95 11.00 15.82
CA LEU A 167 16.01 9.61 15.33
C LEU A 167 16.97 8.80 16.18
N SER A 168 16.63 7.54 16.43
CA SER A 168 17.49 6.58 17.12
C SER A 168 17.93 5.45 16.20
N ILE A 169 18.98 4.71 16.61
CA ILE A 169 19.41 3.49 15.92
C ILE A 169 18.27 2.45 15.88
N ALA A 170 17.50 2.33 16.97
CA ALA A 170 16.35 1.43 17.02
C ALA A 170 15.31 1.78 15.94
N ALA A 171 14.99 3.06 15.76
CA ALA A 171 14.08 3.53 14.72
C ALA A 171 14.62 3.23 13.31
N LEU A 172 15.92 3.42 13.08
CA LEU A 172 16.56 3.10 11.80
C LEU A 172 16.51 1.61 11.48
N LEU A 173 16.81 0.74 12.45
CA LEU A 173 16.73 -0.72 12.27
C LEU A 173 15.28 -1.17 12.01
N ALA A 174 14.30 -0.61 12.72
CA ALA A 174 12.89 -0.87 12.48
C ALA A 174 12.45 -0.39 11.08
N ALA A 175 12.99 0.73 10.61
CA ALA A 175 12.73 1.21 9.26
C ALA A 175 13.33 0.30 8.18
N VAL A 176 14.52 -0.28 8.42
CA VAL A 176 15.10 -1.31 7.55
C VAL A 176 14.22 -2.57 7.53
N ALA A 177 13.68 -2.98 8.67
CA ALA A 177 12.72 -4.08 8.71
C ALA A 177 11.43 -3.75 7.94
N GLY A 178 10.88 -2.54 8.13
CA GLY A 178 9.71 -2.07 7.39
C GLY A 178 9.95 -2.03 5.87
N TYR A 179 11.13 -1.59 5.45
CA TYR A 179 11.58 -1.66 4.06
C TYR A 179 11.59 -3.10 3.56
N ALA A 180 12.27 -4.02 4.24
CA ALA A 180 12.42 -5.41 3.80
C ALA A 180 11.07 -6.12 3.68
N LEU A 181 10.19 -5.92 4.66
CA LEU A 181 8.83 -6.46 4.66
C LEU A 181 8.01 -5.91 3.47
N SER A 182 8.07 -4.60 3.22
CA SER A 182 7.38 -3.97 2.08
C SER A 182 7.95 -4.42 0.73
N TYR A 183 9.27 -4.62 0.65
CA TYR A 183 9.93 -5.13 -0.56
C TYR A 183 9.50 -6.57 -0.86
N GLY A 184 9.52 -7.45 0.15
CA GLY A 184 9.06 -8.84 0.01
C GLY A 184 7.58 -8.92 -0.37
N GLN A 185 6.74 -8.13 0.29
CA GLN A 185 5.33 -7.96 -0.06
C GLN A 185 5.20 -7.56 -1.54
N ARG A 186 5.96 -6.56 -2.00
CA ARG A 186 5.91 -6.09 -3.38
C ARG A 186 6.31 -7.18 -4.37
N GLY A 187 7.37 -7.92 -4.08
CA GLY A 187 7.84 -9.08 -4.85
C GLY A 187 6.79 -10.16 -5.04
N LEU A 188 5.87 -10.33 -4.08
CA LEU A 188 4.74 -11.26 -4.19
C LEU A 188 3.52 -10.64 -4.92
N SER A 189 3.25 -9.37 -4.67
CA SER A 189 2.07 -8.69 -5.25
C SER A 189 2.22 -8.33 -6.71
N THR A 190 3.43 -8.07 -7.20
CA THR A 190 3.67 -7.78 -8.61
C THR A 190 3.27 -8.95 -9.52
N PRO A 191 3.77 -10.19 -9.35
CA PRO A 191 3.33 -11.32 -10.16
C PRO A 191 1.83 -11.63 -9.95
N ALA A 192 1.30 -11.52 -8.73
CA ALA A 192 -0.13 -11.74 -8.49
C ALA A 192 -1.02 -10.71 -9.22
N ARG A 193 -0.61 -9.44 -9.27
CA ARG A 193 -1.30 -8.39 -10.03
C ARG A 193 -1.18 -8.62 -11.53
N THR A 194 -0.03 -9.06 -12.04
CA THR A 194 0.11 -9.44 -13.45
C THR A 194 -0.89 -10.52 -13.82
N LEU A 195 -0.94 -11.61 -13.05
CA LEU A 195 -1.88 -12.72 -13.25
C LEU A 195 -3.35 -12.25 -13.21
N ARG A 196 -3.73 -11.41 -12.23
CA ARG A 196 -5.13 -10.95 -12.11
C ARG A 196 -5.55 -9.89 -13.12
N ARG A 197 -4.61 -9.02 -13.52
CA ARG A 197 -4.94 -7.76 -14.20
C ARG A 197 -4.58 -7.76 -15.68
N ARG A 198 -3.55 -8.51 -16.07
CA ARG A 198 -2.91 -8.44 -17.39
C ARG A 198 -2.79 -9.79 -18.09
N THR A 199 -2.91 -10.90 -17.37
CA THR A 199 -2.87 -12.24 -17.96
C THR A 199 -4.24 -12.61 -18.52
N ARG A 200 -4.23 -13.18 -19.72
CA ARG A 200 -5.43 -13.70 -20.40
C ARG A 200 -5.65 -15.18 -20.10
N GLU A 201 -4.57 -15.94 -20.02
CA GLU A 201 -4.57 -17.40 -19.90
C GLU A 201 -3.21 -17.89 -19.37
N VAL A 202 -3.23 -18.99 -18.62
CA VAL A 202 -2.05 -19.72 -18.17
C VAL A 202 -2.31 -21.20 -18.42
N GLU A 203 -1.47 -21.81 -19.24
CA GLU A 203 -1.51 -23.24 -19.55
C GLU A 203 -0.11 -23.84 -19.41
N GLY A 204 -0.04 -25.10 -18.97
CA GLY A 204 1.20 -25.85 -18.85
C GLY A 204 1.04 -27.04 -17.92
N THR A 205 2.08 -27.88 -17.83
CA THR A 205 2.09 -29.02 -16.91
C THR A 205 3.43 -29.05 -16.20
N ILE A 206 3.41 -29.20 -14.87
CA ILE A 206 4.60 -29.48 -14.07
C ILE A 206 4.71 -31.00 -13.95
N THR A 207 5.80 -31.57 -14.45
CA THR A 207 6.13 -32.97 -14.21
C THR A 207 7.08 -33.03 -13.02
N LEU A 208 6.67 -33.74 -11.96
CA LEU A 208 7.47 -33.93 -10.75
C LEU A 208 8.46 -35.08 -10.92
N ASP A 209 9.43 -35.18 -10.01
CA ASP A 209 10.48 -36.21 -10.04
C ASP A 209 9.92 -37.65 -9.96
N ASP A 210 8.74 -37.82 -9.36
CA ASP A 210 7.99 -39.08 -9.31
C ASP A 210 7.13 -39.34 -10.56
N SER A 211 7.32 -38.54 -11.62
CA SER A 211 6.55 -38.53 -12.87
C SER A 211 5.07 -38.14 -12.73
N SER A 212 4.61 -37.75 -11.54
CA SER A 212 3.28 -37.18 -11.37
C SER A 212 3.19 -35.82 -12.06
N ARG A 213 1.97 -35.46 -12.48
CA ARG A 213 1.71 -34.26 -13.28
C ARG A 213 0.75 -33.34 -12.54
N ILE A 214 1.12 -32.06 -12.46
CA ILE A 214 0.28 -30.98 -11.96
C ILE A 214 -0.08 -30.08 -13.13
N GLU A 215 -1.36 -29.97 -13.45
CA GLU A 215 -1.83 -29.00 -14.44
C GLU A 215 -1.64 -27.58 -13.91
N LEU A 216 -0.94 -26.77 -14.69
CA LEU A 216 -0.67 -25.38 -14.37
C LEU A 216 -1.86 -24.52 -14.80
N SER A 217 -2.31 -23.67 -13.88
CA SER A 217 -3.35 -22.69 -14.13
C SER A 217 -3.08 -21.42 -13.34
N GLU A 218 -3.79 -20.34 -13.67
CA GLU A 218 -3.74 -19.08 -12.92
C GLU A 218 -4.01 -19.30 -11.42
N ALA A 219 -4.97 -20.19 -11.09
CA ALA A 219 -5.32 -20.49 -9.71
C ALA A 219 -4.16 -21.17 -8.95
N VAL A 220 -3.45 -22.09 -9.61
CA VAL A 220 -2.28 -22.77 -9.03
C VAL A 220 -1.15 -21.77 -8.74
N LEU A 221 -0.88 -20.84 -9.66
CA LEU A 221 0.14 -19.80 -9.47
C LEU A 221 -0.25 -18.74 -8.43
N LEU A 222 -1.52 -18.31 -8.40
CA LEU A 222 -2.00 -17.29 -7.47
C LEU A 222 -2.06 -17.78 -6.02
N LYS A 223 -2.37 -19.05 -5.80
CA LYS A 223 -2.59 -19.61 -4.46
C LYS A 223 -1.44 -19.33 -3.47
N PRO A 224 -0.17 -19.70 -3.76
CA PRO A 224 0.93 -19.44 -2.82
C PRO A 224 1.21 -17.93 -2.65
N LEU A 225 1.10 -17.15 -3.72
CA LEU A 225 1.33 -15.70 -3.67
C LEU A 225 0.31 -15.00 -2.75
N GLU A 226 -0.96 -15.34 -2.89
CA GLU A 226 -2.03 -14.73 -2.09
C GLU A 226 -2.08 -15.23 -0.66
N LEU A 227 -1.74 -16.49 -0.44
CA LEU A 227 -1.57 -17.02 0.91
C LEU A 227 -0.47 -16.25 1.64
N ALA A 228 0.69 -16.08 1.01
CA ALA A 228 1.78 -15.30 1.57
C ALA A 228 1.37 -13.83 1.78
N LEU A 229 0.76 -13.17 0.79
CA LEU A 229 0.31 -11.78 0.92
C LEU A 229 -0.68 -11.58 2.07
N ARG A 230 -1.61 -12.51 2.29
CA ARG A 230 -2.53 -12.49 3.43
C ARG A 230 -1.77 -12.68 4.73
N ALA A 231 -0.86 -13.65 4.80
CA ALA A 231 -0.02 -13.94 5.96
C ALA A 231 0.77 -12.71 6.41
N PHE A 232 1.45 -12.10 5.45
CA PHE A 232 2.16 -10.85 5.61
C PHE A 232 1.22 -9.71 6.09
N SER A 233 0.01 -9.59 5.52
CA SER A 233 -0.93 -8.52 5.88
C SER A 233 -1.48 -8.65 7.29
N TRP A 234 -1.89 -9.83 7.73
CA TRP A 234 -2.37 -9.98 9.09
C TRP A 234 -1.22 -10.03 10.10
N GLY A 235 -0.06 -10.61 9.74
CA GLY A 235 1.08 -10.75 10.64
C GLY A 235 1.77 -9.44 11.01
N VAL A 236 1.70 -8.41 10.16
CA VAL A 236 2.18 -7.05 10.49
C VAL A 236 1.13 -6.26 11.29
N VAL A 237 -0.15 -6.64 11.19
CA VAL A 237 -1.26 -5.95 11.85
C VAL A 237 -1.55 -6.48 13.26
N ALA A 238 -1.38 -7.79 13.49
CA ALA A 238 -1.58 -8.45 14.77
C ALA A 238 -0.41 -8.23 15.73
#